data_AF-A0A3D9I0M3-F1
#
_entry.id   AF-A0A3D9I0M3-F1
#
_cell.length_a   1.000
_cell.length_b   1.000
_cell.length_c   1.000
_cell.angle_alpha   90.00
_cell.angle_beta   90.00
_cell.angle_gamma   90.00
#
_symmetry.space_group_name_H-M   'P 1'
#
loop_
_entity.id
_entity.type
_entity.pdbx_description
1 polymer ?
#
loop_
_entity_poly.entity_id
_entity_poly.type
_entity_poly.pdbx_seq_one_letter_code
_entity_poly.pdbx_strand_id
1 'polypeptide(L)'
;MMSNLSLNRSEPEVGDRAVEITNLSPLAVRARLVFKAMVRIFAICILIQVFLAGLALFWDSAQWASHTGFARLLIIVSILILGISFIARLPLSLRLRSAGLFGIIILIAVSAELPSGIGYLSALHPVLALLLFLGTVSLIRKTDALNKEKKKESAEKSG
;
A
#
# COMPACT_ATOMS: atom_id res chain seq x y z
N MET A 1 19.09 59.18 30.72
CA MET A 1 17.99 58.81 29.80
C MET A 1 18.54 57.83 28.78
N MET A 2 18.42 56.53 29.04
CA MET A 2 18.65 55.45 28.08
C MET A 2 17.68 54.32 28.44
N SER A 3 16.79 54.01 27.51
CA SER A 3 15.68 53.06 27.63
C SER A 3 16.15 51.62 27.44
N ASN A 4 15.91 50.77 28.43
CA ASN A 4 16.01 49.32 28.28
C ASN A 4 14.72 48.80 27.62
N LEU A 5 14.75 48.60 26.30
CA LEU A 5 13.73 47.85 25.58
C LEU A 5 14.01 46.35 25.75
N SER A 6 13.32 45.72 26.71
CA SER A 6 13.23 44.27 26.76
C SER A 6 12.29 43.81 25.64
N LEU A 7 12.87 43.25 24.58
CA LEU A 7 12.12 42.58 23.53
C LEU A 7 11.58 41.27 24.09
N ASN A 8 10.31 41.28 24.48
CA ASN A 8 9.55 40.08 24.81
C ASN A 8 9.36 39.25 23.54
N ARG A 9 10.31 38.37 23.22
CA ARG A 9 10.15 37.31 22.22
C ARG A 9 9.49 36.13 22.92
N SER A 10 8.17 36.04 22.85
CA SER A 10 7.43 34.82 23.15
C SER A 10 7.84 33.77 22.12
N GLU A 11 8.79 32.91 22.47
CA GLU A 11 9.07 31.71 21.68
C GLU A 11 7.80 30.84 21.67
N PRO A 12 7.34 30.36 20.50
CA PRO A 12 6.25 29.40 20.47
C PRO A 12 6.74 28.12 21.17
N GLU A 13 6.09 27.80 22.27
CA GLU A 13 6.38 26.64 23.10
C GLU A 13 6.48 25.38 22.22
N VAL A 14 7.64 24.75 22.24
CA VAL A 14 7.91 23.47 21.56
C VAL A 14 6.91 22.37 21.97
N GLY A 15 6.21 22.57 23.09
CA GLY A 15 5.13 21.71 23.58
C GLY A 15 3.90 21.65 22.67
N ASP A 16 3.54 22.73 21.97
CA ASP A 16 2.27 22.78 21.22
C ASP A 16 2.31 21.88 19.96
N ARG A 17 3.51 21.74 19.36
CA ARG A 17 3.74 20.82 18.23
C ARG A 17 3.76 19.35 18.61
N ALA A 18 3.98 19.01 19.88
CA ALA A 18 3.94 17.63 20.35
C ALA A 18 2.51 17.16 20.66
N VAL A 19 1.63 18.07 21.07
CA VAL A 19 0.22 17.78 21.40
C VAL A 19 -0.61 17.49 20.14
N GLU A 20 -0.29 18.13 19.01
CA GLU A 20 -0.99 17.91 17.73
C GLU A 20 -0.75 16.49 17.13
N ILE A 21 0.26 15.75 17.61
CA ILE A 21 0.66 14.45 17.03
C ILE A 21 -0.28 13.30 17.44
N THR A 22 -1.17 13.48 18.43
CA THR A 22 -1.91 12.35 19.03
C THR A 22 -3.41 12.29 18.74
N ASN A 23 -4.03 13.32 18.13
CA ASN A 23 -5.42 13.26 17.70
C ASN A 23 -5.53 12.92 16.20
N LEU A 24 -5.48 11.63 15.88
CA LEU A 24 -5.80 11.18 14.52
C LEU A 24 -7.26 11.49 14.21
N SER A 25 -7.51 12.22 13.11
CA SER A 25 -8.87 12.53 12.70
C SER A 25 -9.70 11.26 12.46
N PRO A 26 -11.03 11.27 12.67
CA PRO A 26 -11.90 10.13 12.41
C PRO A 26 -11.75 9.58 10.98
N LEU A 27 -11.47 10.47 10.02
CA LEU A 27 -11.18 10.11 8.64
C LEU A 27 -9.92 9.24 8.51
N ALA A 28 -8.84 9.58 9.20
CA ALA A 28 -7.60 8.80 9.17
C ALA A 28 -7.80 7.39 9.75
N VAL A 29 -8.60 7.26 10.81
CA VAL A 29 -8.94 5.97 11.41
C VAL A 29 -9.78 5.11 10.44
N ARG A 30 -10.83 5.68 9.84
CA ARG A 30 -11.64 4.99 8.83
C ARG A 30 -10.81 4.59 7.61
N ALA A 31 -9.93 5.48 7.14
CA ALA A 31 -9.02 5.20 6.02
C ALA A 31 -8.07 4.04 6.30
N ARG A 32 -7.63 3.82 7.55
CA ARG A 32 -6.84 2.64 7.92
C ARG A 32 -7.63 1.33 7.82
N LEU A 33 -8.92 1.35 8.15
CA LEU A 33 -9.79 0.18 7.98
C LEU A 33 -10.00 -0.13 6.50
N VAL A 34 -10.29 0.89 5.69
CA VAL A 34 -10.43 0.75 4.23
C VAL A 34 -9.13 0.22 3.62
N PHE A 35 -7.98 0.79 3.98
CA PHE A 35 -6.66 0.32 3.54
C PHE A 35 -6.48 -1.18 3.84
N LYS A 36 -6.77 -1.61 5.07
CA LYS A 36 -6.67 -3.02 5.47
C LYS A 36 -7.56 -3.95 4.66
N ALA A 37 -8.78 -3.54 4.37
CA ALA A 37 -9.70 -4.31 3.55
C ALA A 37 -9.20 -4.38 2.10
N MET A 38 -8.77 -3.24 1.54
CA MET A 38 -8.29 -3.16 0.16
C MET A 38 -7.05 -4.02 -0.09
N VAL A 39 -6.06 -4.01 0.80
CA VAL A 39 -4.86 -4.85 0.62
C VAL A 39 -5.21 -6.36 0.66
N ARG A 40 -6.21 -6.76 1.44
CA ARG A 40 -6.69 -8.16 1.46
C ARG A 40 -7.44 -8.52 0.18
N ILE A 41 -8.35 -7.65 -0.27
CA ILE A 41 -9.06 -7.80 -1.54
C ILE A 41 -8.05 -7.89 -2.69
N PHE A 42 -7.02 -7.05 -2.69
CA PHE A 42 -5.96 -7.07 -3.69
C PHE A 42 -5.20 -8.41 -3.72
N ALA A 43 -4.90 -9.01 -2.58
CA ALA A 43 -4.32 -10.36 -2.53
C ALA A 43 -5.22 -11.40 -3.19
N ILE A 44 -6.53 -11.35 -2.94
CA ILE A 44 -7.52 -12.24 -3.57
C ILE A 44 -7.57 -11.99 -5.08
N CYS A 45 -7.59 -10.73 -5.53
CA CYS A 45 -7.57 -10.41 -6.95
C CYS A 45 -6.31 -10.92 -7.67
N ILE A 46 -5.14 -10.93 -6.99
CA ILE A 46 -3.92 -11.53 -7.57
C ILE A 46 -4.09 -13.04 -7.76
N LEU A 47 -4.67 -13.75 -6.78
CA LEU A 47 -4.95 -15.18 -6.92
C LEU A 47 -5.92 -15.46 -8.08
N ILE A 48 -6.96 -14.63 -8.23
CA ILE A 48 -7.88 -14.70 -9.37
C ILE A 48 -7.11 -14.50 -10.69
N GLN A 49 -6.22 -13.52 -10.79
CA GLN A 49 -5.41 -13.31 -12.00
C GLN A 49 -4.56 -14.53 -12.38
N VAL A 50 -3.91 -15.14 -11.39
CA VAL A 50 -3.09 -16.35 -11.60
C VAL A 50 -3.97 -17.51 -12.04
N PHE A 51 -5.15 -17.67 -11.44
CA PHE A 51 -6.12 -18.68 -11.86
C PHE A 51 -6.61 -18.46 -13.30
N LEU A 52 -6.94 -17.23 -13.69
CA LEU A 52 -7.36 -16.89 -15.05
C LEU A 52 -6.25 -17.17 -16.09
N ALA A 53 -4.98 -16.90 -15.75
CA ALA A 53 -3.84 -17.29 -16.59
C ALA A 53 -3.74 -18.83 -16.71
N GLY A 54 -3.96 -19.55 -15.61
CA GLY A 54 -4.01 -21.00 -15.60
C GLY A 54 -5.12 -21.58 -16.49
N LEU A 55 -6.33 -21.01 -16.44
CA LEU A 55 -7.42 -21.40 -17.34
C LEU A 55 -7.04 -21.18 -18.81
N ALA A 56 -6.42 -20.03 -19.12
CA ALA A 56 -5.99 -19.73 -20.47
C ALA A 56 -4.89 -20.66 -20.99
N LEU A 57 -4.03 -21.16 -20.09
CA LEU A 57 -2.94 -22.06 -20.43
C LEU A 57 -3.37 -23.53 -20.52
N PHE A 58 -4.22 -23.99 -19.60
CA PHE A 58 -4.52 -25.42 -19.41
C PHE A 58 -5.90 -25.86 -19.88
N TRP A 59 -6.86 -24.94 -20.04
CA TRP A 59 -8.23 -25.27 -20.44
C TRP A 59 -8.56 -24.72 -21.82
N ASP A 60 -8.60 -23.39 -21.98
CA ASP A 60 -9.07 -22.73 -23.21
C ASP A 60 -8.37 -21.38 -23.39
N SER A 61 -7.65 -21.22 -24.49
CA SER A 61 -6.88 -20.02 -24.80
C SER A 61 -7.76 -18.77 -24.98
N ALA A 62 -9.07 -18.89 -25.23
CA ALA A 62 -9.96 -17.73 -25.24
C ALA A 62 -10.01 -17.01 -23.88
N GLN A 63 -9.66 -17.69 -22.78
CA GLN A 63 -9.61 -17.11 -21.44
C GLN A 63 -8.51 -16.06 -21.24
N TRP A 64 -7.57 -15.88 -22.20
CA TRP A 64 -6.65 -14.74 -22.19
C TRP A 64 -7.41 -13.40 -22.19
N ALA A 65 -8.59 -13.34 -22.81
CA ALA A 65 -9.46 -12.15 -22.76
C ALA A 65 -9.93 -11.83 -21.32
N SER A 66 -10.29 -12.87 -20.54
CA SER A 66 -10.66 -12.72 -19.13
C SER A 66 -9.46 -12.27 -18.29
N HIS A 67 -8.30 -12.90 -18.46
CA HIS A 67 -7.07 -12.56 -17.74
C HIS A 67 -6.61 -11.11 -18.01
N THR A 68 -6.55 -10.70 -19.28
CA THR A 68 -6.14 -9.34 -19.66
C THR A 68 -7.20 -8.31 -19.29
N GLY A 69 -8.49 -8.66 -19.43
CA GLY A 69 -9.60 -7.80 -19.05
C GLY A 69 -9.62 -7.46 -17.55
N PHE A 70 -9.37 -8.47 -16.70
CA PHE A 70 -9.36 -8.33 -15.25
C PHE A 70 -8.08 -7.65 -14.72
N ALA A 71 -6.95 -7.69 -15.45
CA ALA A 71 -5.70 -7.03 -15.06
C ALA A 71 -5.88 -5.53 -14.76
N ARG A 72 -6.79 -4.84 -15.46
CA ARG A 72 -7.13 -3.43 -15.21
C ARG A 72 -7.60 -3.17 -13.78
N LEU A 73 -8.33 -4.12 -13.18
CA LEU A 73 -8.80 -3.99 -11.81
C LEU A 73 -7.62 -3.97 -10.82
N LEU A 74 -6.58 -4.79 -11.05
CA LEU A 74 -5.38 -4.77 -10.19
C LEU A 74 -4.67 -3.41 -10.24
N ILE A 75 -4.54 -2.81 -11.43
CA ILE A 75 -3.95 -1.48 -11.59
C ILE A 75 -4.73 -0.46 -10.75
N ILE A 76 -6.05 -0.40 -10.92
CA ILE A 76 -6.92 0.54 -10.19
C ILE A 76 -6.81 0.34 -8.67
N VAL A 77 -6.95 -0.91 -8.20
CA VAL A 77 -6.90 -1.23 -6.77
C VAL A 77 -5.54 -0.87 -6.15
N SER A 78 -4.44 -1.09 -6.87
CA SER A 78 -3.09 -0.74 -6.38
C SER A 78 -2.87 0.76 -6.24
N ILE A 79 -3.38 1.57 -7.18
CA ILE A 79 -3.34 3.04 -7.10
C ILE A 79 -4.14 3.51 -5.90
N LEU A 80 -5.33 2.94 -5.68
CA LEU A 80 -6.16 3.26 -4.52
C LEU A 80 -5.47 2.88 -3.20
N ILE A 81 -4.82 1.72 -3.11
CA ILE A 81 -4.02 1.33 -1.93
C ILE A 81 -2.93 2.37 -1.66
N LEU A 82 -2.18 2.78 -2.69
CA LEU A 82 -1.15 3.80 -2.56
C LEU A 82 -1.74 5.14 -2.10
N GLY A 83 -2.80 5.63 -2.74
CA GLY A 83 -3.45 6.89 -2.36
C GLY A 83 -4.00 6.87 -0.94
N ILE A 84 -4.70 5.80 -0.55
CA ILE A 84 -5.25 5.64 0.80
C ILE A 84 -4.14 5.57 1.84
N SER A 85 -2.94 5.05 1.52
CA SER A 85 -1.80 5.02 2.44
C SER A 85 -1.42 6.41 2.96
N PHE A 86 -1.60 7.46 2.14
CA PHE A 86 -1.39 8.85 2.53
C PHE A 86 -2.54 9.38 3.38
N ILE A 87 -3.78 9.15 2.97
CA ILE A 87 -5.00 9.58 3.69
C ILE A 87 -5.06 8.96 5.09
N ALA A 88 -4.71 7.68 5.20
CA ALA A 88 -4.62 6.91 6.45
C ALA A 88 -3.45 7.35 7.36
N ARG A 89 -2.62 8.30 6.90
CA ARG A 89 -1.42 8.79 7.57
C ARG A 89 -0.54 7.62 8.05
N LEU A 90 -0.32 6.63 7.19
CA LEU A 90 0.52 5.47 7.51
C LEU A 90 1.99 5.89 7.63
N PRO A 91 2.82 5.16 8.40
CA PRO A 91 4.25 5.41 8.45
C PRO A 91 4.89 5.26 7.06
N LEU A 92 5.97 6.00 6.82
CA LEU A 92 6.66 6.06 5.54
C LEU A 92 7.01 4.67 4.99
N SER A 93 7.44 3.76 5.86
CA SER A 93 7.78 2.38 5.49
C SER A 93 6.62 1.59 4.84
N LEU A 94 5.36 1.84 5.23
CA LEU A 94 4.19 1.21 4.60
C LEU A 94 3.79 1.90 3.31
N ARG A 95 4.03 3.22 3.18
CA ARG A 95 3.80 3.97 1.94
C ARG A 95 4.77 3.51 0.85
N LEU A 96 6.07 3.38 1.17
CA LEU A 96 7.05 2.83 0.22
C LEU A 96 6.71 1.41 -0.20
N ARG A 97 6.21 0.57 0.71
CA ARG A 97 5.75 -0.79 0.34
C ARG A 97 4.57 -0.73 -0.62
N SER A 98 3.61 0.16 -0.38
CA SER A 98 2.45 0.36 -1.27
C SER A 98 2.91 0.84 -2.66
N ALA A 99 3.87 1.77 -2.70
CA ALA A 99 4.48 2.24 -3.96
C ALA A 99 5.24 1.11 -4.67
N GLY A 100 5.95 0.27 -3.91
CA GLY A 100 6.64 -0.91 -4.44
C GLY A 100 5.68 -1.91 -5.08
N LEU A 101 4.51 -2.16 -4.49
CA LEU A 101 3.48 -3.02 -5.11
C LEU A 101 2.99 -2.44 -6.44
N PHE A 102 2.74 -1.13 -6.49
CA PHE A 102 2.38 -0.46 -7.74
C PHE A 102 3.49 -0.54 -8.78
N GLY A 103 4.75 -0.34 -8.38
CA GLY A 103 5.91 -0.51 -9.25
C GLY A 103 6.01 -1.93 -9.83
N ILE A 104 5.76 -2.96 -9.02
CA ILE A 104 5.74 -4.35 -9.50
C ILE A 104 4.62 -4.55 -10.54
N ILE A 105 3.43 -3.98 -10.36
CA ILE A 105 2.37 -4.05 -11.39
C ILE A 105 2.85 -3.47 -12.72
N ILE A 106 3.54 -2.33 -12.70
CA ILE A 106 4.09 -1.73 -13.93
C ILE A 106 5.08 -2.71 -14.59
N LEU A 107 5.96 -3.33 -13.81
CA LEU A 107 6.90 -4.33 -14.33
C LEU A 107 6.20 -5.57 -14.90
N ILE A 108 5.10 -6.02 -14.28
CA ILE A 108 4.26 -7.12 -14.78
C ILE A 108 3.64 -6.74 -16.14
N ALA A 109 3.10 -5.53 -16.26
CA ALA A 109 2.51 -5.04 -17.50
C ALA A 109 3.56 -4.91 -18.61
N VAL A 110 4.73 -4.33 -18.30
CA VAL A 110 5.83 -4.22 -19.26
C VAL A 110 6.30 -5.61 -19.70
N SER A 111 6.56 -6.53 -18.76
CA SER A 111 7.05 -7.87 -19.09
C SER A 111 6.05 -8.70 -19.90
N ALA A 112 4.73 -8.47 -19.75
CA ALA A 112 3.71 -9.15 -20.55
C ALA A 112 3.72 -8.74 -22.03
N GLU A 113 4.16 -7.52 -22.34
CA GLU A 113 4.07 -6.91 -23.68
C GLU A 113 5.41 -6.94 -24.45
N LEU A 114 6.45 -7.54 -23.86
CA LEU A 114 7.78 -7.57 -24.50
C LEU A 114 7.78 -8.46 -25.75
N PRO A 115 8.51 -8.08 -26.82
CA PRO A 115 8.66 -8.89 -28.01
C PRO A 115 9.32 -10.26 -27.76
N SER A 116 8.97 -11.25 -28.58
CA SER A 116 9.51 -12.62 -28.51
C SER A 116 11.05 -12.71 -28.59
N GLY A 117 11.70 -11.75 -29.26
CA GLY A 117 13.17 -11.67 -29.34
C GLY A 117 13.89 -11.48 -28.00
N ILE A 118 13.18 -11.06 -26.94
CA ILE A 118 13.67 -10.96 -25.56
C ILE A 118 12.80 -11.76 -24.59
N GLY A 119 12.27 -12.89 -25.05
CA GLY A 119 11.28 -13.72 -24.34
C GLY A 119 11.68 -14.16 -22.92
N TYR A 120 12.98 -14.23 -22.60
CA TYR A 120 13.44 -14.51 -21.23
C TYR A 120 13.06 -13.42 -20.23
N LEU A 121 12.97 -12.15 -20.66
CA LEU A 121 12.43 -11.06 -19.84
C LEU A 121 10.91 -11.15 -19.70
N SER A 122 10.21 -11.62 -20.75
CA SER A 122 8.77 -11.87 -20.67
C SER A 122 8.43 -12.95 -19.66
N ALA A 123 9.30 -13.97 -19.55
CA ALA A 123 9.20 -15.03 -18.56
C ALA A 123 9.32 -14.55 -17.11
N LEU A 124 9.71 -13.29 -16.86
CA LEU A 124 9.66 -12.70 -15.52
C LEU A 124 8.24 -12.40 -15.05
N HIS A 125 7.26 -12.33 -15.95
CA HIS A 125 5.88 -11.97 -15.60
C HIS A 125 5.29 -12.82 -14.45
N PRO A 126 5.36 -14.17 -14.48
CA PRO A 126 4.88 -14.99 -13.36
C PRO A 126 5.71 -14.80 -12.07
N VAL A 127 7.02 -14.57 -12.19
CA VAL A 127 7.91 -14.32 -11.03
C VAL A 127 7.51 -13.01 -10.34
N LEU A 128 7.28 -11.95 -11.13
CA LEU A 128 6.82 -10.66 -10.62
C LEU A 128 5.43 -10.77 -10.00
N ALA A 129 4.51 -11.58 -10.55
CA ALA A 129 3.21 -11.85 -9.95
C ALA A 129 3.33 -12.51 -8.57
N LEU A 130 4.25 -13.46 -8.40
CA LEU A 130 4.55 -14.06 -7.08
C LEU A 130 5.14 -13.04 -6.10
N LEU A 131 6.07 -12.19 -6.56
CA LEU A 131 6.64 -11.12 -5.75
C LEU A 131 5.56 -10.11 -5.32
N LEU A 132 4.62 -9.78 -6.20
CA LEU A 132 3.48 -8.93 -5.90
C LEU A 132 2.60 -9.55 -4.81
N PHE A 133 2.29 -10.85 -4.93
CA PHE A 133 1.49 -11.57 -3.94
C PHE A 133 2.19 -11.61 -2.57
N LEU A 134 3.45 -12.03 -2.52
CA LEU A 134 4.23 -12.09 -1.28
C LEU A 134 4.42 -10.70 -0.66
N GLY A 135 4.67 -9.68 -1.48
CA GLY A 135 4.73 -8.29 -1.05
C GLY A 135 3.41 -7.82 -0.42
N THR A 136 2.28 -8.20 -1.03
CA THR A 136 0.94 -7.88 -0.53
C THR A 136 0.68 -8.57 0.82
N VAL A 137 0.99 -9.86 0.95
CA VAL A 137 0.86 -10.59 2.23
C VAL A 137 1.77 -9.97 3.31
N SER A 138 2.99 -9.60 2.96
CA SER A 138 3.92 -8.89 3.86
C SER A 138 3.34 -7.56 4.34
N LEU A 139 2.69 -6.80 3.45
CA LEU A 139 2.02 -5.55 3.77
C LEU A 139 0.83 -5.74 4.73
N ILE A 140 0.01 -6.79 4.53
CA ILE A 140 -1.08 -7.16 5.44
C ILE A 140 -0.53 -7.42 6.84
N ARG A 141 0.47 -8.29 6.96
CA ARG A 141 1.08 -8.68 8.24
C ARG A 141 1.63 -7.47 9.01
N LYS A 142 2.36 -6.58 8.32
CA LYS A 142 2.93 -5.37 8.94
C LYS A 142 1.85 -4.39 9.38
N THR A 143 0.79 -4.24 8.59
CA THR A 143 -0.34 -3.38 8.94
C THR A 143 -1.11 -3.90 10.15
N ASP A 144 -1.25 -5.22 10.29
CA ASP A 144 -1.90 -5.82 11.46
C ASP A 144 -1.04 -5.72 12.73
N ALA A 145 0.29 -5.89 12.61
CA ALA A 145 1.22 -5.75 13.74
C ALA A 145 1.20 -4.34 14.35
N LEU A 146 1.27 -3.30 13.52
CA LEU A 146 1.24 -1.90 13.97
C LEU A 146 -0.04 -1.54 14.73
N ASN A 147 -1.18 -2.16 14.37
CA ASN A 147 -2.44 -1.94 15.09
C ASN A 147 -2.47 -2.66 16.44
N LYS A 148 -1.82 -3.82 16.56
CA LYS A 148 -1.71 -4.55 17.83
C LYS A 148 -0.83 -3.79 18.84
N GLU A 149 0.30 -3.26 18.40
CA GLU A 149 1.21 -2.45 19.24
C GLU A 149 0.48 -1.22 19.79
N LYS A 150 -0.21 -0.46 18.93
CA LYS A 150 -1.00 0.71 19.36
C LYS A 150 -2.12 0.36 20.35
N LYS A 151 -2.78 -0.78 20.17
CA LYS A 151 -3.84 -1.23 21.09
C LYS A 151 -3.27 -1.56 22.48
N LYS A 152 -2.08 -2.15 22.56
CA LYS A 152 -1.40 -2.47 23.82
C LYS A 152 -0.99 -1.19 24.57
N GLU A 153 -0.35 -0.24 23.89
CA GLU A 153 0.06 1.04 24.48
C GLU A 153 -1.12 1.84 25.06
N SER A 154 -2.28 1.81 24.38
CA SER A 154 -3.48 2.47 24.88
C SER A 154 -4.09 1.81 26.11
N ALA A 155 -3.97 0.49 26.24
CA ALA A 155 -4.48 -0.27 27.38
C ALA A 155 -3.62 -0.07 28.63
N GLU A 156 -2.28 -0.04 28.48
CA GLU A 156 -1.33 0.20 29.56
C GLU A 156 -1.42 1.64 30.12
N LYS A 157 -1.77 2.63 29.29
CA LYS A 157 -1.99 4.02 29.74
C LYS A 157 -3.33 4.28 30.44
N SER A 158 -4.27 3.32 30.40
CA SER A 158 -5.63 3.49 30.94
C SER A 158 -5.90 2.65 32.20
N GLY A 159 -4.93 1.87 32.66
CA GLY A 159 -4.99 1.07 33.89
C GLY A 159 -3.97 1.56 34.90
#